data_AF-A0A800KBV9-F1
#
_entry.id   AF-A0A800KBV9-F1
#
_cell.length_a   1.000
_cell.length_b   1.000
_cell.length_c   1.000
_cell.angle_alpha   90.00
_cell.angle_beta   90.00
_cell.angle_gamma   90.00
#
_symmetry.space_group_name_H-M   'P 1'
#
loop_
_entity.id
_entity.type
_entity.pdbx_description
1 polymer ?
#
loop_
_entity_poly.entity_id
_entity_poly.type
_entity_poly.pdbx_seq_one_letter_code
_entity_poly.pdbx_strand_id
1 'polypeptide(L)'
;MRNNCIFKSSGLFTVILLTMLLFSCDNRTPTKSDSSSTSSVNFNLEITAQPYATDGGGNAVVVGEDIVGSYVKTRIDVVLKDSTGEVLPNKLIEFAATVDGESFGKFNINSTYTNADGLASVDFLDKDQSAYDNAA
;
A
#
# COMPACT_ATOMS: atom_id res chain seq x y z
N MET A 1 -66.06 -26.51 -32.35
CA MET A 1 -64.62 -26.70 -32.12
C MET A 1 -63.84 -25.65 -32.89
N ARG A 2 -63.22 -24.67 -32.21
CA ARG A 2 -61.80 -24.26 -32.32
C ARG A 2 -61.62 -22.92 -31.59
N ASN A 3 -60.63 -22.92 -30.70
CA ASN A 3 -60.18 -21.79 -29.88
C ASN A 3 -59.61 -20.65 -30.73
N ASN A 4 -59.60 -19.42 -30.22
CA ASN A 4 -58.34 -18.77 -29.87
C ASN A 4 -58.54 -17.51 -29.03
N CYS A 5 -57.77 -17.46 -27.93
CA CYS A 5 -57.65 -16.36 -27.00
C CYS A 5 -56.72 -15.31 -27.63
N ILE A 6 -57.15 -14.05 -27.73
CA ILE A 6 -56.28 -12.92 -28.06
C ILE A 6 -56.30 -11.99 -26.84
N PHE A 7 -55.30 -12.16 -25.98
CA PHE A 7 -55.03 -11.24 -24.88
C PHE A 7 -54.36 -9.97 -25.43
N LYS A 8 -54.95 -8.82 -25.09
CA LYS A 8 -54.53 -7.47 -25.48
C LYS A 8 -53.23 -7.12 -24.73
N SER A 9 -52.13 -7.10 -25.48
CA SER A 9 -50.77 -6.79 -25.00
C SER A 9 -50.55 -5.27 -24.95
N SER A 10 -50.81 -4.64 -23.80
CA SER A 10 -50.42 -3.24 -23.56
C SER A 10 -49.81 -2.99 -22.17
N GLY A 11 -49.59 -4.03 -21.37
CA GLY A 11 -48.97 -3.92 -20.04
C GLY A 11 -47.58 -4.55 -19.91
N LEU A 12 -47.11 -5.30 -20.92
CA LEU A 12 -45.86 -6.08 -20.84
C LEU A 12 -44.62 -5.26 -21.25
N PHE A 13 -44.77 -4.26 -22.12
CA PHE A 13 -43.63 -3.44 -22.58
C PHE A 13 -43.10 -2.48 -21.51
N THR A 14 -43.96 -1.99 -20.61
CA THR A 14 -43.56 -1.07 -19.54
C THR A 14 -42.78 -1.76 -18.42
N VAL A 15 -42.98 -3.06 -18.21
CA VAL A 15 -42.26 -3.82 -17.17
C VAL A 15 -40.81 -4.10 -17.58
N ILE A 16 -40.56 -4.35 -18.86
CA ILE A 16 -39.21 -4.68 -19.36
C ILE A 16 -38.27 -3.47 -19.26
N LEU A 17 -38.76 -2.24 -19.51
CA LEU A 17 -37.95 -1.02 -19.43
C LEU A 17 -37.47 -0.72 -18.00
N LEU A 18 -38.26 -1.11 -16.98
CA LEU A 18 -37.89 -0.95 -15.57
C LEU A 18 -36.81 -1.96 -15.12
N THR A 19 -36.71 -3.12 -15.80
CA THR A 19 -35.70 -4.14 -15.48
C THR A 19 -34.30 -3.84 -16.02
N MET A 20 -34.18 -3.03 -17.08
CA MET A 20 -32.89 -2.64 -17.66
C MET A 20 -32.12 -1.59 -16.82
N LEU A 21 -32.81 -0.86 -15.93
CA LEU A 21 -32.16 0.05 -14.97
C LEU A 21 -31.47 -0.68 -13.81
N LEU A 22 -31.75 -1.98 -13.63
CA LEU A 22 -31.20 -2.78 -12.51
C LEU A 22 -29.90 -3.52 -12.87
N PHE A 23 -29.45 -3.45 -14.12
CA PHE A 23 -28.18 -4.00 -14.59
C PHE A 23 -27.17 -2.91 -14.96
N SER A 24 -27.16 -1.79 -14.23
CA SER A 24 -25.96 -0.97 -14.20
C SER A 24 -24.92 -1.73 -13.38
N CYS A 25 -24.01 -2.42 -14.08
CA CYS A 25 -22.83 -3.02 -13.48
C CYS A 25 -22.13 -1.96 -12.62
N ASP A 26 -22.06 -2.23 -11.32
CA ASP A 26 -21.27 -1.53 -10.31
C ASP A 26 -19.79 -1.58 -10.74
N ASN A 27 -19.34 -0.57 -11.51
CA ASN A 27 -17.93 -0.40 -11.82
C ASN A 27 -17.24 0.11 -10.56
N ARG A 28 -16.91 -0.81 -9.65
CA ARG A 28 -16.05 -0.50 -8.51
C ARG A 28 -14.68 -0.12 -9.06
N THR A 29 -14.41 1.18 -9.11
CA THR A 29 -13.06 1.65 -8.82
C THR A 29 -12.74 1.17 -7.41
N PRO A 30 -11.59 0.50 -7.15
CA PRO A 30 -11.27 0.07 -5.81
C PRO A 30 -11.14 1.30 -4.91
N THR A 31 -12.16 1.52 -4.08
CA THR A 31 -12.11 2.49 -2.99
C THR A 31 -11.11 1.97 -1.98
N LYS A 32 -10.18 2.83 -1.55
CA LYS A 32 -9.32 2.58 -0.38
C LYS A 32 -10.24 2.08 0.74
N SER A 33 -9.92 0.93 1.34
CA SER A 33 -10.76 0.18 2.27
C SER A 33 -11.67 1.06 3.14
N ASP A 34 -12.95 1.14 2.78
CA ASP A 34 -13.96 1.71 3.67
C ASP A 34 -14.24 0.71 4.80
N SER A 35 -14.18 1.19 6.04
CA SER A 35 -14.27 0.42 7.30
C SER A 35 -15.61 -0.29 7.58
N SER A 36 -16.34 -0.76 6.56
CA SER A 36 -17.58 -1.52 6.76
C SER A 36 -17.54 -2.87 6.03
N SER A 37 -17.51 -3.94 6.82
CA SER A 37 -17.53 -5.37 6.41
C SER A 37 -16.21 -6.00 5.96
N THR A 38 -15.22 -5.92 6.83
CA THR A 38 -14.33 -7.05 7.13
C THR A 38 -14.12 -6.99 8.63
N SER A 39 -14.03 -8.11 9.35
CA SER A 39 -13.46 -8.09 10.70
C SER A 39 -12.20 -7.22 10.62
N SER A 40 -12.14 -6.14 11.41
CA SER A 40 -10.95 -5.28 11.46
C SER A 40 -9.79 -6.14 11.93
N VAL A 41 -9.09 -6.77 10.99
CA VAL A 41 -7.86 -7.50 11.29
C VAL A 41 -6.86 -6.40 11.58
N ASN A 42 -6.54 -6.21 12.85
CA ASN A 42 -5.51 -5.26 13.22
C ASN A 42 -4.19 -5.77 12.65
N PHE A 43 -3.55 -4.96 11.83
CA PHE A 43 -2.20 -5.21 11.37
C PHE A 43 -1.21 -4.42 12.22
N ASN A 44 -0.04 -4.99 12.43
CA ASN A 44 1.08 -4.31 13.08
C ASN A 44 2.21 -4.14 12.05
N LEU A 45 2.80 -2.93 12.02
CA LEU A 45 3.99 -2.63 11.26
C LEU A 45 5.13 -2.40 12.24
N GLU A 46 6.11 -3.30 12.24
CA GLU A 46 7.38 -3.09 12.93
C GLU A 46 8.36 -2.47 11.92
N ILE A 47 8.81 -1.26 12.22
CA ILE A 47 9.67 -0.47 11.32
C ILE A 47 11.01 -0.24 11.99
N THR A 48 12.09 -0.58 11.29
CA THR A 48 13.46 -0.28 11.71
C THR A 48 14.18 0.52 10.64
N ALA A 49 14.90 1.55 11.05
CA ALA A 49 15.75 2.36 10.19
C ALA A 49 17.21 2.12 10.57
N GLN A 50 18.06 1.80 9.58
CA GLN A 50 19.47 1.51 9.80
C GLN A 50 20.35 2.23 8.77
N PRO A 51 21.14 3.22 9.18
CA PRO A 51 22.18 3.79 8.34
C PRO A 51 23.23 2.74 7.95
N TYR A 52 23.64 2.74 6.69
CA TYR A 52 24.73 1.92 6.19
C TYR A 52 25.53 2.64 5.10
N ALA A 53 26.84 2.37 5.07
CA ALA A 53 27.73 2.77 4.00
C ALA A 53 28.06 1.56 3.11
N THR A 54 28.63 1.81 1.93
CA THR A 54 29.16 0.75 1.07
C THR A 54 30.68 0.74 1.14
N ASP A 55 31.29 -0.39 1.47
CA ASP A 55 32.76 -0.51 1.49
C ASP A 55 33.36 -0.54 0.07
N GLY A 56 34.68 -0.53 -0.04
CA GLY A 56 35.38 -0.58 -1.34
C GLY A 56 35.14 -1.86 -2.14
N GLY A 57 34.56 -2.90 -1.53
CA GLY A 57 34.16 -4.15 -2.17
C GLY A 57 32.68 -4.19 -2.59
N GLY A 58 31.91 -3.13 -2.32
CA GLY A 58 30.48 -3.10 -2.63
C GLY A 58 29.57 -3.67 -1.55
N ASN A 59 30.10 -4.01 -0.37
CA ASN A 59 29.28 -4.58 0.71
C ASN A 59 28.67 -3.48 1.57
N ALA A 60 27.43 -3.68 2.00
CA ALA A 60 26.78 -2.83 2.98
C ALA A 60 27.39 -3.02 4.37
N VAL A 61 27.88 -1.93 4.97
CA VAL A 61 28.45 -1.88 6.32
C VAL A 61 27.60 -0.95 7.16
N VAL A 62 27.07 -1.45 8.28
CA VAL A 62 26.29 -0.65 9.22
C VAL A 62 27.17 0.46 9.80
N VAL A 63 26.64 1.68 9.82
CA VAL A 63 27.30 2.86 10.41
C VAL A 63 26.39 3.49 11.47
N GLY A 64 26.96 4.37 12.29
CA GLY A 64 26.23 5.02 13.38
C GLY A 64 25.18 6.00 12.87
N GLU A 65 25.56 6.91 11.98
CA GLU A 65 24.71 8.01 11.53
C GLU A 65 24.68 8.13 10.01
N ASP A 66 23.55 8.61 9.50
CA ASP A 66 23.43 9.12 8.14
C ASP A 66 24.06 10.52 8.10
N ILE A 67 25.05 10.71 7.22
CA ILE A 67 25.83 11.95 7.12
C ILE A 67 25.57 12.63 5.78
N VAL A 68 25.90 13.92 5.70
CA VAL A 68 25.80 14.68 4.44
C VAL A 68 26.52 13.97 3.30
N GLY A 69 25.81 13.74 2.21
CA GLY A 69 26.33 13.18 0.97
C GLY A 69 25.87 11.75 0.72
N SER A 70 26.14 11.26 -0.49
CA SER A 70 25.67 9.94 -0.94
C SER A 70 26.40 8.71 -0.36
N TYR A 71 27.30 8.89 0.60
CA TYR A 71 28.14 7.81 1.14
C TYR A 71 27.38 6.89 2.09
N VAL A 72 26.41 7.45 2.82
CA VAL A 72 25.53 6.72 3.72
C VAL A 72 24.11 6.78 3.17
N LYS A 73 23.38 5.68 3.36
CA LYS A 73 21.95 5.60 3.09
C LYS A 73 21.28 5.03 4.31
N THR A 74 20.00 5.35 4.47
CA THR A 74 19.18 4.73 5.52
C THR A 74 18.35 3.60 4.92
N ARG A 75 18.61 2.35 5.33
CA ARG A 75 17.73 1.22 5.00
C ARG A 75 16.52 1.24 5.93
N ILE A 76 15.32 1.16 5.36
CA ILE A 76 14.06 1.02 6.08
C ILE A 76 13.56 -0.40 5.88
N ASP A 77 13.50 -1.15 6.97
CA ASP A 77 12.98 -2.51 7.03
C ASP A 77 11.61 -2.48 7.73
N VAL A 78 10.58 -3.01 7.07
CA VAL A 78 9.21 -3.05 7.55
C VAL A 78 8.74 -4.50 7.63
N VAL A 79 8.39 -4.97 8.82
CA VAL A 79 7.79 -6.30 9.03
C VAL A 79 6.30 -6.13 9.28
N LEU A 80 5.48 -6.73 8.42
CA LEU A 80 4.03 -6.75 8.56
C LEU A 80 3.58 -7.99 9.34
N LYS A 81 2.81 -7.77 10.40
CA LYS A 81 2.22 -8.83 11.22
C LYS A 81 0.72 -8.68 11.34
N ASP A 82 0.03 -9.79 11.62
CA ASP A 82 -1.38 -9.77 12.02
C ASP A 82 -1.55 -9.45 13.52
N SER A 83 -2.80 -9.48 13.99
CA SER A 83 -3.15 -9.18 15.37
C SER A 83 -2.62 -10.18 16.40
N THR A 84 -2.19 -11.36 15.95
CA THR A 84 -1.61 -12.41 16.79
C THR A 84 -0.08 -12.37 16.82
N GLY A 85 0.53 -11.54 15.96
CA GLY A 85 1.98 -11.40 15.84
C GLY A 85 2.59 -12.26 14.72
N GLU A 86 1.77 -12.98 13.95
CA GLU A 86 2.24 -13.80 12.83
C GLU A 86 2.58 -12.92 11.63
N VAL A 87 3.70 -13.23 10.95
CA VAL A 87 4.16 -12.46 9.79
C VAL A 87 3.28 -12.69 8.57
N LEU A 88 3.08 -11.64 7.78
CA LEU A 88 2.19 -11.66 6.62
C LEU A 88 2.96 -11.50 5.31
N PRO A 89 3.22 -12.59 4.56
CA PRO A 89 3.89 -12.52 3.27
C PRO A 89 2.96 -12.06 2.15
N ASN A 90 3.58 -11.61 1.04
CA ASN A 90 2.92 -11.18 -0.19
C ASN A 90 1.84 -10.12 0.03
N LYS A 91 2.14 -9.11 0.86
CA LYS A 91 1.31 -7.92 1.06
C LYS A 91 2.05 -6.69 0.57
N LEU A 92 1.34 -5.82 -0.14
CA LEU A 92 1.92 -4.59 -0.67
C LEU A 92 2.15 -3.59 0.47
N ILE A 93 3.38 -3.08 0.56
CA ILE A 93 3.76 -1.95 1.42
C ILE A 93 4.11 -0.78 0.52
N GLU A 94 3.57 0.40 0.82
CA GLU A 94 3.84 1.65 0.10
C GLU A 94 4.64 2.60 1.02
N PHE A 95 5.64 3.26 0.45
CA PHE A 95 6.57 4.13 1.16
C PHE A 95 6.44 5.58 0.66
N ALA A 96 6.25 6.48 1.61
CA ALA A 96 6.25 7.92 1.39
C ALA A 96 6.87 8.62 2.61
N ALA A 97 7.61 9.70 2.36
CA ALA A 97 8.23 10.52 3.39
C ALA A 97 7.85 11.98 3.13
N THR A 98 7.40 12.65 4.18
CA THR A 98 6.99 14.06 4.12
C THR A 98 7.53 14.84 5.31
N VAL A 99 7.82 16.12 5.08
CA VAL A 99 8.14 17.12 6.12
C VAL A 99 7.18 18.27 5.89
N ASP A 100 6.40 18.63 6.91
CA ASP A 100 5.34 19.65 6.84
C ASP A 100 4.33 19.44 5.69
N GLY A 101 4.06 18.17 5.36
CA GLY A 101 3.13 17.77 4.30
C GLY A 101 3.73 17.75 2.89
N GLU A 102 4.97 18.23 2.73
CA GLU A 102 5.69 18.23 1.45
C GLU A 102 6.59 17.01 1.33
N SER A 103 6.74 16.47 0.12
CA SER A 103 7.57 15.29 -0.12
C SER A 103 9.05 15.54 0.19
N PHE A 104 9.62 14.69 1.03
CA PHE A 104 11.01 14.78 1.49
C PHE A 104 11.80 13.52 1.13
N GLY A 105 13.09 13.71 0.85
CA GLY A 105 13.96 12.60 0.44
C GLY A 105 13.53 11.90 -0.85
N LYS A 106 13.99 10.67 -1.01
CA LYS A 106 13.62 9.74 -2.08
C LYS A 106 13.87 8.30 -1.65
N PHE A 107 12.89 7.43 -1.83
CA PHE A 107 13.08 5.99 -1.76
C PHE A 107 13.63 5.44 -3.09
N ASN A 108 14.44 4.38 -3.04
CA ASN A 108 14.86 3.66 -4.25
C ASN A 108 13.66 3.03 -4.99
N ILE A 109 12.66 2.54 -4.25
CA ILE A 109 11.35 2.07 -4.73
C ILE A 109 10.26 2.57 -3.78
N ASN A 110 9.10 2.95 -4.32
CA ASN A 110 7.99 3.49 -3.53
C ASN A 110 7.01 2.43 -3.04
N SER A 111 7.14 1.20 -3.50
CA SER A 111 6.35 0.08 -2.99
C SER A 111 7.02 -1.25 -3.28
N THR A 112 6.78 -2.23 -2.42
CA THR A 112 7.19 -3.61 -2.63
C THR A 112 6.28 -4.56 -1.85
N TYR A 113 6.28 -5.84 -2.23
CA TYR A 113 5.57 -6.87 -1.49
C TYR A 113 6.46 -7.42 -0.38
N THR A 114 5.85 -7.74 0.77
CA THR A 114 6.52 -8.47 1.83
C THR A 114 6.97 -9.86 1.36
N ASN A 115 8.18 -10.25 1.75
CA ASN A 115 8.74 -11.57 1.45
C ASN A 115 8.14 -12.65 2.40
N ALA A 116 8.71 -13.86 2.40
CA ALA A 116 8.26 -14.98 3.24
C ALA A 116 8.27 -14.68 4.75
N ASP A 117 9.14 -13.78 5.20
CA ASP A 117 9.28 -13.36 6.60
C ASP A 117 8.39 -12.15 6.94
N GLY A 118 7.49 -11.75 6.02
CA GLY A 118 6.69 -10.53 6.18
C GLY A 118 7.48 -9.23 6.03
N LEU A 119 8.73 -9.30 5.55
CA LEU A 119 9.64 -8.16 5.44
C LEU A 119 9.54 -7.47 4.07
N ALA A 120 9.43 -6.15 4.08
CA ALA A 120 9.64 -5.25 2.94
C ALA A 120 10.79 -4.29 3.27
N SER A 121 11.76 -4.16 2.37
CA SER A 121 12.97 -3.35 2.60
C SER A 121 13.19 -2.35 1.47
N VAL A 122 13.56 -1.11 1.81
CA VAL A 122 13.87 -0.03 0.87
C VAL A 122 15.06 0.79 1.36
N ASP A 123 15.74 1.46 0.42
CA ASP A 123 16.74 2.48 0.75
C ASP A 123 16.09 3.86 0.68
N PHE A 124 16.35 4.70 1.68
CA PHE A 124 15.96 6.09 1.72
C PHE A 124 17.18 7.01 1.58
N LEU A 125 17.06 8.03 0.73
CA LEU A 125 18.03 9.11 0.55
C LEU A 125 17.39 10.43 0.99
N ASP A 126 18.01 11.15 1.91
CA ASP A 126 17.46 12.34 2.57
C ASP A 126 17.76 13.68 1.88
N LYS A 127 18.25 13.64 0.63
CA LYS A 127 18.75 14.79 -0.16
C LYS A 127 20.03 15.43 0.40
N ASP A 128 20.92 14.62 0.96
CA ASP A 128 22.20 15.08 1.52
C ASP A 128 21.99 16.11 2.65
N GLN A 129 20.91 15.96 3.41
CA GLN A 129 20.69 16.78 4.59
C GLN A 129 21.58 16.29 5.72
N SER A 130 22.13 17.22 6.51
CA SER A 130 22.88 16.81 7.70
C SER A 130 21.91 16.26 8.74
N ALA A 131 22.25 15.13 9.36
CA ALA A 131 21.75 14.85 10.69
C ALA A 131 22.15 16.02 11.61
N TYR A 132 21.18 16.60 12.31
CA TYR A 132 21.47 17.52 13.39
C TYR A 132 21.98 16.70 14.57
N ASP A 133 23.23 16.89 14.96
CA ASP A 133 23.71 16.42 16.26
C ASP A 133 23.00 17.25 17.35
N ASN A 134 22.26 16.57 18.21
CA ASN A 134 21.53 17.19 19.32
C ASN A 134 22.47 17.56 20.49
N ALA A 135 23.78 17.28 20.38
CA ALA A 135 24.76 17.64 21.39
C ALA A 135 25.09 19.15 21.36
N ALA A 136 24.18 19.94 21.94
CA ALA A 136 24.46 21.32 22.38
C ALA A 136 24.41 21.41 23.91
#